data_AF-A0A954ZMW1-F1
#
_entry.id   AF-A0A954ZMW1-F1
#
_cell.length_a   1.000
_cell.length_b   1.000
_cell.length_c   1.000
_cell.angle_alpha   90.00
_cell.angle_beta   90.00
_cell.angle_gamma   90.00
#
_symmetry.space_group_name_H-M   'P 1'
#
loop_
_entity.id
_entity.type
_entity.pdbx_description
1 polymer ?
#
loop_
_entity_poly.entity_id
_entity_poly.type
_entity_poly.pdbx_seq_one_letter_code
_entity_poly.pdbx_strand_id
1 'polypeptide(L)'
;MTSRPSLPAPWIQALALVALCLLCYLPGLFSTPPIDRDEARFAQASRQMLESAILPESLQDSALHAGGFAVPLVQDKPRLNKPPLIYWAQSASAFIFSRGDALRDSIWMYRVPSVLGAIGAVLATWWMGRRMFDERAALLAGALLATCIAVVFDAHQARSDQLLLGVTAWAMALLWNIIRQAHRNKPTGWWRWLMFWIVVGLGVLTKGLTPMVVLLTLIGFCIVQGKWWAWRAAKPMLGFIVIVAVVTPWVLAVADHVGFDNYTRILHDEVINRGTSAKEGHSGPPGYYFLTAAAMFWPAGALAIFGVWWGWRRSLSLGPKDARWKERTIRRPAELFLLCWLLPTWIFFEIYSTKLPHYTLPVYPALALLCARAAFSGSALIKRWPARLSVIGFAAVGVLVPSAILVGSVLTGDLLPSVWLVAPFAITVIVITVLASRALWKGFALKGVLTALVAVPPMAFLTHAIVLPRLTSFSPAIIERLDVLGLDDRPLAATGYTEDSLVFLTRGKINKLGQDEAMTWLREHPSGVLLLRQGMLTDNAAEFRVIDSVTGFQFARGKNITVDIVELKP
;
A
#
# COMPACT_ATOMS: atom_id res chain seq x y z
N MET A 1 19.46 10.70 40.81
CA MET A 1 19.33 10.61 39.35
C MET A 1 19.54 9.16 38.95
N THR A 2 18.47 8.38 38.73
CA THR A 2 18.60 7.02 38.22
C THR A 2 19.00 7.10 36.75
N SER A 3 20.18 6.57 36.41
CA SER A 3 20.64 6.44 35.03
C SER A 3 19.58 5.66 34.26
N ARG A 4 18.97 6.31 33.27
CA ARG A 4 18.01 5.62 32.42
C ARG A 4 18.77 4.52 31.67
N PRO A 5 18.23 3.29 31.57
CA PRO A 5 18.93 2.21 30.90
C PRO A 5 19.29 2.61 29.46
N SER A 6 20.53 2.31 29.06
CA SER A 6 21.01 2.47 27.69
C SER A 6 20.19 1.60 26.75
N LEU A 7 19.82 2.14 25.58
CA LEU A 7 19.18 1.32 24.56
C LEU A 7 20.20 0.34 23.94
N PRO A 8 19.71 -0.79 23.37
CA PRO A 8 20.56 -1.70 22.62
C PRO A 8 21.24 -1.01 21.44
N ALA A 9 22.30 -1.64 20.91
CA ALA A 9 22.99 -1.17 19.73
C ALA A 9 22.04 -0.96 18.53
N PRO A 10 22.36 -0.04 17.60
CA PRO A 10 21.47 0.31 16.49
C PRO A 10 20.99 -0.85 15.62
N TRP A 11 21.86 -1.82 15.37
CA TRP A 11 21.51 -2.98 14.56
C TRP A 11 20.50 -3.88 15.29
N ILE A 12 20.56 -3.98 16.63
CA ILE A 12 19.57 -4.70 17.44
C ILE A 12 18.21 -3.98 17.36
N GLN A 13 18.20 -2.65 17.42
CA GLN A 13 16.97 -1.86 17.25
C GLN A 13 16.33 -2.09 15.87
N ALA A 14 17.14 -2.12 14.81
CA ALA A 14 16.68 -2.41 13.46
C ALA A 14 16.10 -3.83 13.35
N LEU A 15 16.78 -4.84 13.91
CA LEU A 15 16.29 -6.22 13.94
C LEU A 15 14.98 -6.34 14.73
N ALA A 16 14.83 -5.64 15.85
CA ALA A 16 13.59 -5.62 16.61
C ALA A 16 12.42 -5.01 15.80
N LEU A 17 12.68 -3.96 15.02
CA LEU A 17 11.68 -3.39 14.11
C LEU A 17 11.32 -4.34 12.97
N VAL A 18 12.31 -5.03 12.38
CA VAL A 18 12.07 -6.05 11.36
C VAL A 18 11.23 -7.19 11.94
N ALA A 19 11.56 -7.69 13.13
CA ALA A 19 10.78 -8.73 13.80
C ALA A 19 9.34 -8.28 14.07
N LEU A 20 9.13 -7.03 14.50
CA LEU A 20 7.79 -6.46 14.67
C LEU A 20 7.03 -6.37 13.34
N CYS A 21 7.70 -5.95 12.27
CA CYS A 21 7.11 -5.93 10.92
C CYS A 21 6.66 -7.33 10.51
N LEU A 22 7.55 -8.34 10.61
CA LEU A 22 7.23 -9.72 10.25
C LEU A 22 6.09 -10.29 11.09
N LEU A 23 6.06 -10.00 12.39
CA LEU A 23 4.97 -10.39 13.27
C LEU A 23 3.60 -9.83 12.80
N CYS A 24 3.59 -8.64 12.21
CA CYS A 24 2.36 -8.02 11.70
C CYS A 24 2.07 -8.34 10.22
N TYR A 25 3.07 -8.65 9.39
CA TYR A 25 2.94 -8.73 7.93
C TYR A 25 2.96 -10.17 7.36
N LEU A 26 3.38 -11.16 8.16
CA LEU A 26 3.34 -12.57 7.76
C LEU A 26 1.98 -13.26 7.96
N PRO A 27 1.16 -12.94 8.99
CA PRO A 27 -0.13 -13.60 9.18
C PRO A 27 -1.02 -13.48 7.93
N GLY A 28 -1.37 -14.60 7.29
CA GLY A 28 -2.21 -14.57 6.09
C GLY A 28 -1.50 -14.27 4.77
N LEU A 29 -0.20 -13.93 4.79
CA LEU A 29 0.56 -13.59 3.59
C LEU A 29 0.54 -14.73 2.55
N PHE A 30 0.64 -15.97 3.04
CA PHE A 30 0.69 -17.20 2.23
C PHE A 30 -0.68 -17.79 1.94
N SER A 31 -1.63 -17.66 2.88
CA SER A 31 -2.93 -18.34 2.81
C SER A 31 -4.04 -17.51 2.17
N THR A 32 -3.89 -16.18 2.10
CA THR A 32 -4.90 -15.32 1.48
C THR A 32 -4.85 -15.46 -0.05
N PRO A 33 -5.94 -15.88 -0.71
CA PRO A 33 -6.07 -15.85 -2.17
C PRO A 33 -5.79 -14.47 -2.79
N PRO A 34 -5.57 -14.38 -4.12
CA PRO A 34 -5.46 -13.09 -4.81
C PRO A 34 -6.74 -12.27 -4.62
N ILE A 35 -6.57 -11.04 -4.15
CA ILE A 35 -7.65 -10.08 -3.98
C ILE A 35 -7.97 -9.41 -5.33
N ASP A 36 -9.25 -9.24 -5.59
CA ASP A 36 -9.75 -8.73 -6.87
C ASP A 36 -9.33 -7.28 -7.19
N ARG A 37 -9.47 -6.95 -8.47
CA ARG A 37 -9.15 -5.69 -9.12
C ARG A 37 -7.66 -5.37 -9.13
N ASP A 38 -7.11 -4.78 -8.07
CA ASP A 38 -5.76 -4.23 -8.16
C ASP A 38 -4.67 -5.28 -7.96
N GLU A 39 -4.70 -6.07 -6.88
CA GLU A 39 -3.66 -7.07 -6.59
C GLU A 39 -3.53 -8.07 -7.74
N ALA A 40 -4.64 -8.69 -8.17
CA ALA A 40 -4.62 -9.68 -9.24
C ALA A 40 -4.07 -9.11 -10.57
N ARG A 41 -4.39 -7.85 -10.92
CA ARG A 41 -3.86 -7.21 -12.15
C ARG A 41 -2.37 -6.92 -12.06
N PHE A 42 -1.88 -6.45 -10.92
CA PHE A 42 -0.44 -6.24 -10.73
C PHE A 42 0.32 -7.56 -10.78
N ALA A 43 -0.15 -8.58 -10.04
CA ALA A 43 0.47 -9.89 -10.00
C ALA A 43 0.45 -10.58 -11.38
N GLN A 44 -0.68 -10.53 -12.10
CA GLN A 44 -0.79 -11.13 -13.43
C GLN A 44 0.13 -10.45 -14.45
N ALA A 45 0.25 -9.11 -14.42
CA ALA A 45 1.18 -8.43 -15.31
C ALA A 45 2.64 -8.77 -15.00
N SER A 46 3.01 -8.83 -13.72
CA SER A 46 4.34 -9.25 -13.29
C SER A 46 4.65 -10.70 -13.68
N ARG A 47 3.66 -11.59 -13.62
CA ARG A 47 3.76 -12.96 -14.11
C ARG A 47 4.04 -12.97 -15.61
N GLN A 48 3.21 -12.30 -16.42
CA GLN A 48 3.37 -12.30 -17.87
C GLN A 48 4.74 -11.74 -18.29
N MET A 49 5.24 -10.69 -17.62
CA MET A 49 6.60 -10.18 -17.86
C MET A 49 7.68 -11.21 -17.54
N LEU A 50 7.54 -11.97 -16.44
CA LEU A 50 8.48 -13.04 -16.09
C LEU A 50 8.43 -14.18 -17.12
N GLU A 51 7.22 -14.63 -17.45
CA GLU A 51 6.97 -15.73 -18.39
C GLU A 51 7.52 -15.40 -19.78
N SER A 52 7.35 -14.16 -20.26
CA SER A 52 7.88 -13.69 -21.55
C SER A 52 9.40 -13.84 -21.68
N ALA A 53 10.12 -13.87 -20.56
CA ALA A 53 11.59 -13.96 -20.56
C ALA A 53 12.13 -15.34 -20.18
N ILE A 54 11.35 -16.16 -19.48
CA ILE A 54 11.84 -17.41 -18.87
C ILE A 54 11.21 -18.65 -19.51
N LEU A 55 9.97 -18.58 -20.00
CA LEU A 55 9.34 -19.74 -20.63
C LEU A 55 10.02 -20.07 -21.97
N PRO A 56 10.18 -21.36 -22.31
CA PRO A 56 10.50 -21.78 -23.67
C PRO A 56 9.45 -21.27 -24.66
N GLU A 57 9.86 -20.98 -25.90
CA GLU A 57 8.98 -20.48 -26.96
C GLU A 57 7.74 -21.37 -27.18
N SER A 58 7.87 -22.69 -27.02
CA SER A 58 6.76 -23.64 -27.14
C SER A 58 5.67 -23.50 -26.08
N LEU A 59 5.97 -22.83 -24.96
CA LEU A 59 5.03 -22.55 -23.87
C LEU A 59 4.62 -21.08 -23.81
N GLN A 60 5.16 -20.23 -24.69
CA GLN A 60 4.80 -18.84 -24.75
C GLN A 60 3.53 -18.64 -25.59
N ASP A 61 2.64 -17.78 -25.10
CA ASP A 61 1.49 -17.33 -25.87
C ASP A 61 1.81 -15.98 -26.49
N SER A 62 1.69 -15.89 -27.82
CA SER A 62 2.05 -14.69 -28.58
C SER A 62 1.28 -13.43 -28.16
N ALA A 63 0.06 -13.56 -27.62
CA ALA A 63 -0.72 -12.44 -27.11
C ALA A 63 -0.38 -12.13 -25.64
N LEU A 64 -0.18 -13.15 -24.81
CA LEU A 64 0.09 -12.95 -23.37
C LEU A 64 1.54 -12.55 -23.07
N HIS A 65 2.49 -12.90 -23.93
CA HIS A 65 3.92 -12.74 -23.69
C HIS A 65 4.62 -11.75 -24.64
N ALA A 66 3.85 -11.00 -25.44
CA ALA A 66 4.38 -10.02 -26.37
C ALA A 66 5.19 -8.89 -25.69
N GLY A 67 4.80 -8.45 -24.49
CA GLY A 67 5.29 -7.20 -23.88
C GLY A 67 6.71 -7.25 -23.31
N GLY A 68 7.29 -8.46 -23.15
CA GLY A 68 8.60 -8.65 -22.53
C GLY A 68 8.73 -7.97 -21.16
N PHE A 69 9.92 -7.46 -20.85
CA PHE A 69 10.15 -6.67 -19.62
C PHE A 69 9.90 -5.15 -19.79
N ALA A 70 9.52 -4.70 -20.98
CA ALA A 70 9.28 -3.29 -21.27
C ALA A 70 7.83 -2.89 -21.01
N VAL A 71 6.88 -3.67 -21.52
CA VAL A 71 5.45 -3.36 -21.53
C VAL A 71 4.69 -4.36 -20.66
N PRO A 72 4.22 -3.97 -19.46
CA PRO A 72 3.36 -4.84 -18.66
C PRO A 72 2.04 -5.10 -19.39
N LEU A 73 1.64 -6.36 -19.51
CA LEU A 73 0.36 -6.78 -20.09
C LEU A 73 -0.56 -7.32 -19.00
N VAL A 74 -1.87 -7.14 -19.14
CA VAL A 74 -2.85 -7.98 -18.43
C VAL A 74 -3.67 -8.67 -19.49
N GLN A 75 -3.49 -9.98 -19.61
CA GLN A 75 -3.90 -10.74 -20.78
C GLN A 75 -3.25 -10.15 -22.04
N ASP A 76 -4.03 -9.80 -23.05
CA ASP A 76 -3.61 -9.21 -24.32
C ASP A 76 -3.46 -7.67 -24.27
N LYS A 77 -3.80 -7.03 -23.13
CA LYS A 77 -3.93 -5.56 -23.05
C LYS A 77 -2.74 -4.90 -22.35
N PRO A 78 -2.07 -3.91 -22.99
CA PRO A 78 -1.05 -3.11 -22.34
C PRO A 78 -1.56 -2.34 -21.12
N ARG A 79 -0.79 -2.41 -20.03
CA ARG A 79 -1.04 -1.71 -18.76
C ARG A 79 0.03 -0.65 -18.50
N LEU A 80 0.08 0.35 -19.36
CA LEU A 80 1.03 1.48 -19.27
C LEU A 80 0.56 2.62 -18.35
N ASN A 81 -0.52 2.39 -17.59
CA ASN A 81 -1.02 3.34 -16.59
C ASN A 81 -0.24 3.31 -15.26
N LYS A 82 0.78 2.44 -15.16
CA LYS A 82 1.70 2.31 -14.03
C LYS A 82 3.13 2.08 -14.54
N PRO A 83 4.14 2.77 -13.97
CA PRO A 83 5.54 2.53 -14.30
C PRO A 83 6.06 1.14 -13.86
N PRO A 84 7.23 0.69 -14.34
CA PRO A 84 7.59 -0.72 -14.39
C PRO A 84 8.20 -1.30 -13.10
N LEU A 85 8.69 -0.46 -12.17
CA LEU A 85 9.59 -0.90 -11.10
C LEU A 85 8.93 -1.92 -10.17
N ILE A 86 7.63 -1.73 -9.88
CA ILE A 86 6.89 -2.71 -9.07
C ILE A 86 6.80 -4.06 -9.78
N TYR A 87 6.58 -4.06 -11.09
CA TYR A 87 6.47 -5.28 -11.87
C TYR A 87 7.79 -6.01 -11.92
N TRP A 88 8.89 -5.31 -12.19
CA TRP A 88 10.23 -5.90 -12.14
C TRP A 88 10.57 -6.49 -10.76
N ALA A 89 10.25 -5.78 -9.67
CA ALA A 89 10.48 -6.29 -8.32
C ALA A 89 9.64 -7.55 -8.03
N GLN A 90 8.41 -7.57 -8.53
CA GLN A 90 7.49 -8.69 -8.41
C GLN A 90 7.92 -9.90 -9.24
N SER A 91 8.29 -9.72 -10.51
CA SER A 91 8.84 -10.76 -11.38
C SER A 91 10.13 -11.33 -10.80
N ALA A 92 11.03 -10.49 -10.27
CA ALA A 92 12.26 -10.94 -9.61
C ALA A 92 11.96 -11.77 -8.35
N SER A 93 10.98 -11.35 -7.56
CA SER A 93 10.54 -12.11 -6.38
C SER A 93 9.97 -13.47 -6.78
N ALA A 94 9.05 -13.51 -7.74
CA ALA A 94 8.49 -14.76 -8.26
C ALA A 94 9.59 -15.69 -8.78
N PHE A 95 10.53 -15.19 -9.58
CA PHE A 95 11.66 -15.95 -10.09
C PHE A 95 12.52 -16.56 -8.96
N ILE A 96 12.85 -15.78 -7.93
CA ILE A 96 13.69 -16.25 -6.81
C ILE A 96 12.96 -17.35 -6.03
N PHE A 97 11.69 -17.13 -5.67
CA PHE A 97 10.95 -18.05 -4.81
C PHE A 97 10.40 -19.28 -5.55
N SER A 98 10.23 -19.20 -6.87
CA SER A 98 9.90 -20.34 -7.72
C SER A 98 11.15 -21.11 -8.20
N ARG A 99 12.36 -20.67 -7.81
CA ARG A 99 13.65 -21.24 -8.23
C ARG A 99 13.85 -21.26 -9.75
N GLY A 100 13.34 -20.24 -10.42
CA GLY A 100 13.40 -20.10 -11.88
C GLY A 100 12.30 -20.82 -12.65
N ASP A 101 11.45 -21.61 -12.00
CA ASP A 101 10.28 -22.21 -12.64
C ASP A 101 9.10 -21.23 -12.61
N ALA A 102 8.89 -20.47 -13.68
CA ALA A 102 7.79 -19.50 -13.77
C ALA A 102 6.41 -20.14 -13.59
N LEU A 103 6.27 -21.46 -13.86
CA LEU A 103 5.01 -22.18 -13.73
C LEU A 103 4.64 -22.53 -12.28
N ARG A 104 5.58 -22.46 -11.34
CA ARG A 104 5.36 -22.77 -9.91
C ARG A 104 5.14 -21.55 -9.02
N ASP A 105 4.77 -20.43 -9.61
CA ASP A 105 4.55 -19.21 -8.86
C ASP A 105 3.28 -19.29 -7.98
N SER A 106 3.15 -18.34 -7.07
CA SER A 106 1.95 -18.19 -6.24
C SER A 106 1.83 -16.76 -5.75
N ILE A 107 0.61 -16.36 -5.37
CA ILE A 107 0.29 -14.95 -5.10
C ILE A 107 1.20 -14.31 -4.05
N TRP A 108 1.60 -15.04 -3.01
CA TRP A 108 2.45 -14.51 -1.95
C TRP A 108 3.82 -14.04 -2.45
N MET A 109 4.35 -14.68 -3.50
CA MET A 109 5.63 -14.30 -4.10
C MET A 109 5.58 -12.88 -4.67
N TYR A 110 4.41 -12.45 -5.17
CA TYR A 110 4.15 -11.11 -5.68
C TYR A 110 3.90 -10.07 -4.58
N ARG A 111 3.66 -10.51 -3.34
CA ARG A 111 3.47 -9.63 -2.16
C ARG A 111 4.80 -9.28 -1.48
N VAL A 112 5.86 -10.06 -1.67
CA VAL A 112 7.16 -9.84 -1.03
C VAL A 112 7.73 -8.43 -1.28
N PRO A 113 7.68 -7.85 -2.50
CA PRO A 113 8.12 -6.47 -2.71
C PRO A 113 7.36 -5.45 -1.85
N SER A 114 6.08 -5.67 -1.60
CA SER A 114 5.28 -4.82 -0.71
C SER A 114 5.75 -4.94 0.73
N VAL A 115 6.00 -6.16 1.22
CA VAL A 115 6.55 -6.41 2.56
C VAL A 115 7.91 -5.73 2.73
N LEU A 116 8.80 -5.87 1.75
CA LEU A 116 10.12 -5.23 1.76
C LEU A 116 10.03 -3.70 1.68
N GLY A 117 9.10 -3.17 0.89
CA GLY A 117 8.83 -1.73 0.81
C GLY A 117 8.37 -1.16 2.15
N ALA A 118 7.45 -1.86 2.84
CA ALA A 118 6.97 -1.49 4.18
C ALA A 118 8.10 -1.51 5.22
N ILE A 119 8.89 -2.60 5.27
CA ILE A 119 10.08 -2.70 6.15
C ILE A 119 11.07 -1.59 5.84
N GLY A 120 11.33 -1.32 4.55
CA GLY A 120 12.19 -0.24 4.10
C GLY A 120 11.74 1.12 4.62
N ALA A 121 10.43 1.39 4.60
CA ALA A 121 9.85 2.62 5.13
C ALA A 121 10.01 2.75 6.65
N VAL A 122 9.80 1.66 7.40
CA VAL A 122 10.00 1.60 8.85
C VAL A 122 11.46 1.89 9.22
N LEU A 123 12.40 1.25 8.52
CA LEU A 123 13.83 1.45 8.75
C LEU A 123 14.28 2.86 8.37
N ALA A 124 13.79 3.41 7.26
CA ALA A 124 14.04 4.80 6.86
C ALA A 124 13.54 5.79 7.94
N THR A 125 12.32 5.56 8.44
CA THR A 125 11.67 6.38 9.49
C THR A 125 12.49 6.36 10.78
N TRP A 126 12.89 5.18 11.24
CA TRP A 126 13.75 5.02 12.42
C TRP A 126 15.12 5.69 12.20
N TRP A 127 15.78 5.42 11.08
CA TRP A 127 17.11 5.94 10.77
C TRP A 127 17.15 7.47 10.69
N MET A 128 16.10 8.06 10.10
CA MET A 128 15.89 9.50 10.04
C MET A 128 15.56 10.06 11.42
N GLY A 129 14.71 9.39 12.18
CA GLY A 129 14.37 9.75 13.56
C GLY A 129 15.60 9.87 14.46
N ARG A 130 16.55 8.92 14.36
CA ARG A 130 17.83 8.98 15.13
C ARG A 130 18.70 10.18 14.76
N ARG A 131 18.51 10.75 13.57
CA ARG A 131 19.26 11.94 13.09
C ARG A 131 18.56 13.24 13.42
N MET A 132 17.23 13.22 13.51
CA MET A 132 16.40 14.37 13.87
C MET A 132 16.30 14.57 15.39
N PHE A 133 16.18 13.46 16.12
CA PHE A 133 15.79 13.44 17.52
C PHE A 133 16.68 12.47 18.32
N ASP A 134 16.11 11.81 19.32
CA ASP A 134 16.75 10.78 20.14
C ASP A 134 16.35 9.36 19.71
N GLU A 135 17.11 8.37 20.18
CA GLU A 135 16.92 6.96 19.82
C GLU A 135 15.57 6.38 20.24
N ARG A 136 15.01 6.83 21.38
CA ARG A 136 13.72 6.32 21.87
C ARG A 136 12.58 6.83 21.00
N ALA A 137 12.62 8.11 20.65
CA ALA A 137 11.66 8.69 19.69
C ALA A 137 11.76 8.02 18.31
N ALA A 138 12.98 7.72 17.86
CA ALA A 138 13.19 7.04 16.59
C ALA A 138 12.64 5.62 16.57
N LEU A 139 12.91 4.83 17.62
CA LEU A 139 12.40 3.46 17.76
C LEU A 139 10.88 3.44 17.83
N LEU A 140 10.29 4.36 18.61
CA LEU A 140 8.84 4.49 18.70
C LEU A 140 8.22 4.89 17.36
N ALA A 141 8.83 5.82 16.61
CA ALA A 141 8.33 6.22 15.29
C ALA A 141 8.35 5.05 14.28
N GLY A 142 9.45 4.28 14.27
CA GLY A 142 9.53 3.05 13.47
C GLY A 142 8.44 2.05 13.87
N ALA A 143 8.24 1.81 15.17
CA ALA A 143 7.23 0.90 15.66
C ALA A 143 5.80 1.36 15.32
N LEU A 144 5.51 2.67 15.46
CA LEU A 144 4.22 3.25 15.09
C LEU A 144 3.90 3.03 13.61
N LEU A 145 4.88 3.26 12.72
CA LEU A 145 4.70 3.00 11.30
C LEU A 145 4.57 1.50 11.01
N ALA A 146 5.38 0.66 11.68
CA ALA A 146 5.35 -0.79 11.50
C ALA A 146 3.96 -1.38 11.80
N THR A 147 3.33 -0.86 12.87
CA THR A 147 2.01 -1.31 13.33
C THR A 147 0.83 -0.51 12.75
N CYS A 148 1.08 0.38 11.79
CA CYS A 148 0.02 1.18 11.18
C CYS A 148 -0.89 0.28 10.33
N ILE A 149 -2.21 0.29 10.56
CA ILE A 149 -3.16 -0.59 9.83
C ILE A 149 -3.04 -0.44 8.32
N ALA A 150 -2.93 0.77 7.78
CA ALA A 150 -2.78 0.94 6.33
C ALA A 150 -1.47 0.34 5.79
N VAL A 151 -0.38 0.39 6.56
CA VAL A 151 0.90 -0.26 6.19
C VAL A 151 0.77 -1.78 6.28
N VAL A 152 0.16 -2.30 7.35
CA VAL A 152 -0.11 -3.73 7.51
C VAL A 152 -0.98 -4.24 6.36
N PHE A 153 -2.10 -3.60 6.07
CA PHE A 153 -3.06 -4.04 5.06
C PHE A 153 -2.47 -4.02 3.64
N ASP A 154 -1.78 -2.95 3.28
CA ASP A 154 -1.17 -2.83 1.95
C ASP A 154 0.10 -3.70 1.81
N ALA A 155 0.77 -4.11 2.91
CA ALA A 155 1.87 -5.08 2.87
C ALA A 155 1.40 -6.48 2.44
N HIS A 156 0.14 -6.82 2.67
CA HIS A 156 -0.48 -8.08 2.22
C HIS A 156 -1.01 -8.03 0.80
N GLN A 157 -0.78 -6.94 0.06
CA GLN A 157 -1.26 -6.80 -1.30
C GLN A 157 -0.11 -6.59 -2.27
N ALA A 158 -0.15 -7.29 -3.40
CA ALA A 158 0.83 -7.15 -4.48
C ALA A 158 0.63 -5.84 -5.28
N ARG A 159 0.62 -4.68 -4.61
CA ARG A 159 0.45 -3.34 -5.19
C ARG A 159 1.72 -2.50 -5.09
N SER A 160 1.78 -1.42 -5.87
CA SER A 160 2.92 -0.47 -5.88
C SER A 160 3.08 0.39 -4.61
N ASP A 161 2.07 0.46 -3.75
CA ASP A 161 1.96 1.48 -2.70
C ASP A 161 3.03 1.36 -1.61
N GLN A 162 3.34 0.14 -1.14
CA GLN A 162 4.36 -0.05 -0.11
C GLN A 162 5.77 0.14 -0.63
N LEU A 163 6.03 -0.23 -1.89
CA LEU A 163 7.30 0.08 -2.55
C LEU A 163 7.47 1.60 -2.67
N LEU A 164 6.42 2.32 -3.07
CA LEU A 164 6.42 3.79 -3.14
C LEU A 164 6.66 4.41 -1.76
N LEU A 165 6.02 3.87 -0.71
CA LEU A 165 6.21 4.32 0.67
C LEU A 165 7.67 4.18 1.10
N GLY A 166 8.28 3.02 0.86
CA GLY A 166 9.69 2.76 1.18
C GLY A 166 10.65 3.69 0.43
N VAL A 167 10.47 3.80 -0.89
CA VAL A 167 11.28 4.69 -1.75
C VAL A 167 11.13 6.14 -1.33
N THR A 168 9.90 6.61 -1.06
CA THR A 168 9.65 7.99 -0.63
C THR A 168 10.23 8.26 0.76
N ALA A 169 10.08 7.33 1.71
CA ALA A 169 10.64 7.48 3.05
C ALA A 169 12.17 7.60 3.01
N TRP A 170 12.85 6.79 2.17
CA TRP A 170 14.30 6.90 1.96
C TRP A 170 14.69 8.18 1.24
N ALA A 171 13.96 8.61 0.21
CA ALA A 171 14.20 9.90 -0.46
C ALA A 171 14.16 11.06 0.56
N MET A 172 13.16 11.07 1.43
CA MET A 172 13.00 12.11 2.46
C MET A 172 14.04 12.02 3.57
N ALA A 173 14.46 10.82 3.96
CA ALA A 173 15.56 10.60 4.89
C ALA A 173 16.90 11.13 4.33
N LEU A 174 17.17 10.88 3.05
CA LEU A 174 18.36 11.38 2.36
C LEU A 174 18.30 12.90 2.15
N LEU A 175 17.14 13.44 1.77
CA LEU A 175 16.90 14.88 1.67
C LEU A 175 17.18 15.58 3.00
N TRP A 176 16.64 15.05 4.10
CA TRP A 176 16.93 15.57 5.44
C TRP A 176 18.43 15.58 5.74
N ASN A 177 19.16 14.53 5.35
CA ASN A 177 20.60 14.46 5.54
C ASN A 177 21.35 15.54 4.73
N ILE A 178 20.90 15.86 3.52
CA ILE A 178 21.43 16.96 2.70
C ILE A 178 21.19 18.31 3.40
N ILE A 179 19.93 18.56 3.79
CA ILE A 179 19.53 19.80 4.46
C ILE A 179 20.27 19.97 5.79
N ARG A 180 20.40 18.92 6.59
CA ARG A 180 21.10 18.94 7.88
C ARG A 180 22.59 19.24 7.73
N GLN A 181 23.25 18.69 6.71
CA GLN A 181 24.67 18.96 6.44
C GLN A 181 24.87 20.40 5.97
N ALA A 182 24.05 20.87 5.02
CA ALA A 182 24.10 22.24 4.53
C ALA A 182 23.83 23.26 5.64
N HIS A 183 22.87 23.01 6.55
CA HIS A 183 22.64 23.85 7.72
C HIS A 183 23.85 23.94 8.66
N ARG A 184 24.72 22.92 8.66
CA ARG A 184 25.97 22.88 9.45
C ARG A 184 27.18 23.40 8.66
N ASN A 185 26.96 24.00 7.48
CA ASN A 185 28.00 24.41 6.54
C ASN A 185 28.97 23.27 6.18
N LYS A 186 28.47 22.02 6.16
CA LYS A 186 29.25 20.85 5.75
C LYS A 186 28.76 20.36 4.39
N PRO A 187 29.67 19.97 3.48
CA PRO A 187 29.26 19.40 2.20
C PRO A 187 28.57 18.05 2.44
N THR A 188 27.54 17.77 1.65
CA THR A 188 27.04 16.40 1.53
C THR A 188 27.99 15.66 0.60
N GLY A 189 28.52 14.50 1.03
CA GLY A 189 29.31 13.63 0.15
C GLY A 189 28.55 13.30 -1.13
N TRP A 190 29.24 13.34 -2.28
CA TRP A 190 28.64 13.21 -3.62
C TRP A 190 27.78 11.95 -3.78
N TRP A 191 28.21 10.82 -3.19
CA TRP A 191 27.49 9.56 -3.26
C TRP A 191 26.10 9.63 -2.60
N ARG A 192 25.96 10.36 -1.47
CA ARG A 192 24.67 10.52 -0.77
C ARG A 192 23.71 11.37 -1.56
N TRP A 193 24.25 12.40 -2.21
CA TRP A 193 23.50 13.27 -3.11
C TRP A 193 23.03 12.51 -4.35
N LEU A 194 23.90 11.70 -4.95
CA LEU A 194 23.55 10.87 -6.10
C LEU A 194 22.49 9.81 -5.72
N MET A 195 22.69 9.10 -4.60
CA MET A 195 21.70 8.14 -4.09
C MET A 195 20.34 8.80 -3.84
N PHE A 196 20.30 10.03 -3.30
CA PHE A 196 19.05 10.75 -3.13
C PHE A 196 18.29 10.89 -4.45
N TRP A 197 18.95 11.37 -5.50
CA TRP A 197 18.30 11.57 -6.80
C TRP A 197 17.98 10.28 -7.55
N ILE A 198 18.81 9.23 -7.39
CA ILE A 198 18.48 7.89 -7.89
C ILE A 198 17.20 7.39 -7.23
N VAL A 199 17.07 7.50 -5.90
CA VAL A 199 15.87 7.08 -5.17
C VAL A 199 14.64 7.89 -5.59
N VAL A 200 14.80 9.19 -5.87
CA VAL A 200 13.71 10.00 -6.45
C VAL A 200 13.31 9.50 -7.83
N GLY A 201 14.28 9.13 -8.69
CA GLY A 201 14.04 8.51 -10.00
C GLY A 201 13.34 7.15 -9.90
N LEU A 202 13.73 6.31 -8.94
CA LEU A 202 13.01 5.06 -8.64
C LEU A 202 11.56 5.33 -8.22
N GLY A 203 11.31 6.43 -7.50
CA GLY A 203 9.95 6.85 -7.14
C GLY A 203 9.09 7.25 -8.35
N VAL A 204 9.73 7.77 -9.41
CA VAL A 204 9.08 7.95 -10.73
C VAL A 204 8.73 6.58 -11.31
N LEU A 205 9.68 5.66 -11.36
CA LEU A 205 9.48 4.30 -11.88
C LEU A 205 8.55 3.41 -11.03
N THR A 206 8.13 3.82 -9.84
CA THR A 206 7.08 3.13 -9.07
C THR A 206 5.68 3.67 -9.38
N LYS A 207 5.47 4.98 -9.21
CA LYS A 207 4.13 5.59 -9.33
C LYS A 207 4.14 7.07 -9.74
N GLY A 208 5.31 7.73 -9.77
CA GLY A 208 5.42 9.15 -10.13
C GLY A 208 5.30 10.16 -8.99
N LEU A 209 4.92 9.73 -7.77
CA LEU A 209 4.60 10.68 -6.69
C LEU A 209 5.81 11.22 -5.92
N THR A 210 6.90 10.45 -5.79
CA THR A 210 8.04 10.83 -4.95
C THR A 210 8.67 12.19 -5.28
N PRO A 211 8.90 12.56 -6.57
CA PRO A 211 9.41 13.90 -6.90
C PRO A 211 8.50 15.02 -6.44
N MET A 212 7.18 14.85 -6.54
CA MET A 212 6.21 15.83 -6.06
C MET A 212 6.33 16.02 -4.54
N VAL A 213 6.37 14.92 -3.78
CA VAL A 213 6.53 14.97 -2.31
C VAL A 213 7.83 15.70 -1.92
N VAL A 214 8.93 15.37 -2.59
CA VAL A 214 10.23 16.02 -2.39
C VAL A 214 10.17 17.51 -2.70
N LEU A 215 9.59 17.88 -3.85
CA LEU A 215 9.52 19.26 -4.31
C LEU A 215 8.66 20.11 -3.37
N LEU A 216 7.46 19.63 -3.03
CA LEU A 216 6.56 20.31 -2.10
C LEU A 216 7.20 20.50 -0.72
N THR A 217 7.93 19.49 -0.24
CA THR A 217 8.68 19.61 1.02
C THR A 217 9.77 20.65 0.94
N LEU A 218 10.58 20.61 -0.12
CA LEU A 218 11.73 21.49 -0.28
C LEU A 218 11.30 22.95 -0.45
N ILE A 219 10.27 23.20 -1.28
CA ILE A 219 9.67 24.53 -1.49
C ILE A 219 9.06 25.02 -0.17
N GLY A 220 8.19 24.23 0.46
CA GLY A 220 7.56 24.59 1.73
C GLY A 220 8.59 24.94 2.81
N PHE A 221 9.66 24.14 2.92
CA PHE A 221 10.75 24.39 3.86
C PHE A 221 11.49 25.69 3.55
N CYS A 222 11.81 25.97 2.28
CA CYS A 222 12.50 27.21 1.87
C CYS A 222 11.63 28.46 2.09
N ILE A 223 10.33 28.37 1.78
CA ILE A 223 9.36 29.47 1.97
C ILE A 223 9.27 29.82 3.45
N VAL A 224 9.03 28.83 4.32
CA VAL A 224 8.91 29.09 5.76
C VAL A 224 10.23 29.62 6.33
N GLN A 225 11.37 29.05 5.93
CA GLN A 225 12.71 29.53 6.32
C GLN A 225 13.05 30.93 5.79
N GLY A 226 12.36 31.40 4.75
CA GLY A 226 12.70 32.64 4.04
C GLY A 226 14.08 32.62 3.37
N LYS A 227 14.70 31.44 3.21
CA LYS A 227 16.05 31.26 2.65
C LYS A 227 16.08 30.01 1.77
N TRP A 228 16.76 30.12 0.63
CA TRP A 228 16.83 29.07 -0.41
C TRP A 228 18.11 28.23 -0.37
N TRP A 229 18.85 28.23 0.74
CA TRP A 229 20.08 27.43 0.85
C TRP A 229 19.80 25.92 0.75
N ALA A 230 18.65 25.46 1.26
CA ALA A 230 18.25 24.05 1.19
C ALA A 230 18.00 23.62 -0.27
N TRP A 231 17.36 24.48 -1.07
CA TRP A 231 17.19 24.28 -2.52
C TRP A 231 18.54 24.16 -3.24
N ARG A 232 19.46 25.08 -2.98
CA ARG A 232 20.81 25.05 -3.57
C ARG A 232 21.60 23.80 -3.15
N ALA A 233 21.46 23.36 -1.89
CA ALA A 233 22.10 22.16 -1.39
C ALA A 233 21.57 20.88 -2.05
N ALA A 234 20.27 20.83 -2.37
CA ALA A 234 19.67 19.71 -3.07
C ALA A 234 20.11 19.63 -4.55
N LYS A 235 20.49 20.76 -5.18
CA LYS A 235 20.89 20.86 -6.61
C LYS A 235 19.86 20.22 -7.57
N PRO A 236 18.60 20.67 -7.58
CA PRO A 236 17.51 20.03 -8.32
C PRO A 236 17.72 19.93 -9.83
N MET A 237 18.42 20.87 -10.46
CA MET A 237 18.71 20.79 -11.91
C MET A 237 19.62 19.60 -12.26
N LEU A 238 20.69 19.39 -11.48
CA LEU A 238 21.53 18.19 -11.64
C LEU A 238 20.78 16.92 -11.23
N GLY A 239 19.90 17.04 -10.23
CA GLY A 239 19.00 15.96 -9.84
C GLY A 239 18.05 15.53 -10.95
N PHE A 240 17.50 16.49 -11.70
CA PHE A 240 16.66 16.22 -12.86
C PHE A 240 17.39 15.39 -13.91
N ILE A 241 18.65 15.70 -14.20
CA ILE A 241 19.49 14.90 -15.12
C ILE A 241 19.61 13.45 -14.64
N VAL A 242 19.81 13.23 -13.33
CA VAL A 242 19.86 11.87 -12.75
C VAL A 242 18.52 11.15 -12.88
N ILE A 243 17.40 11.84 -12.61
CA ILE A 243 16.06 11.26 -12.76
C ILE A 243 15.83 10.84 -14.22
N VAL A 244 16.14 11.71 -15.18
CA VAL A 244 16.04 11.41 -16.61
C VAL A 244 16.89 10.20 -16.96
N ALA A 245 18.16 10.14 -16.52
CA ALA A 245 19.02 9.00 -16.77
C ALA A 245 18.47 7.67 -16.21
N VAL A 246 17.76 7.70 -15.09
CA VAL A 246 17.11 6.52 -14.49
C VAL A 246 15.84 6.11 -15.24
N VAL A 247 15.03 7.08 -15.68
CA VAL A 247 13.69 6.82 -16.22
C VAL A 247 13.71 6.57 -17.72
N THR A 248 14.55 7.30 -18.47
CA THR A 248 14.61 7.28 -19.93
C THR A 248 14.85 5.89 -20.53
N PRO A 249 15.71 5.00 -19.99
CA PRO A 249 15.90 3.67 -20.58
C PRO A 249 14.61 2.88 -20.73
N TRP A 250 13.73 2.91 -19.73
CA TRP A 250 12.43 2.25 -19.82
C TRP A 250 11.49 2.94 -20.81
N VAL A 251 11.46 4.28 -20.79
CA VAL A 251 10.63 5.05 -21.72
C VAL A 251 10.98 4.73 -23.17
N LEU A 252 12.28 4.62 -23.49
CA LEU A 252 12.76 4.25 -24.82
C LEU A 252 12.38 2.80 -25.16
N ALA A 253 12.52 1.86 -24.22
CA ALA A 253 12.14 0.47 -24.44
C ALA A 253 10.63 0.30 -24.70
N VAL A 254 9.78 1.06 -24.00
CA VAL A 254 8.33 1.07 -24.27
C VAL A 254 8.04 1.70 -25.62
N ALA A 255 8.65 2.84 -25.93
CA ALA A 255 8.44 3.54 -27.19
C ALA A 255 8.86 2.72 -28.41
N ASP A 256 9.92 1.91 -28.29
CA ASP A 256 10.35 0.95 -29.29
C ASP A 256 9.28 -0.15 -29.51
N HIS A 257 8.64 -0.61 -28.42
CA HIS A 257 7.66 -1.68 -28.47
C HIS A 257 6.28 -1.25 -28.99
N VAL A 258 5.75 -0.09 -28.57
CA VAL A 258 4.38 0.36 -28.91
C VAL A 258 4.33 1.51 -29.92
N GLY A 259 5.48 2.09 -30.26
CA GLY A 259 5.60 3.32 -31.03
C GLY A 259 5.51 4.58 -30.15
N PHE A 260 6.36 5.57 -30.44
CA PHE A 260 6.45 6.80 -29.64
C PHE A 260 5.14 7.61 -29.62
N ASP A 261 4.42 7.70 -30.75
CA ASP A 261 3.15 8.43 -30.85
C ASP A 261 2.05 7.78 -30.01
N ASN A 262 1.98 6.44 -29.99
CA ASN A 262 1.06 5.71 -29.13
C ASN A 262 1.42 5.89 -27.66
N TYR A 263 2.70 5.83 -27.31
CA TYR A 263 3.15 6.03 -25.94
C TYR A 263 2.81 7.44 -25.42
N THR A 264 3.06 8.48 -26.21
CA THR A 264 2.74 9.86 -25.83
C THR A 264 1.25 10.10 -25.69
N ARG A 265 0.41 9.50 -26.55
CA ARG A 265 -1.05 9.52 -26.39
C ARG A 265 -1.50 8.85 -25.10
N ILE A 266 -0.99 7.67 -24.79
CA ILE A 266 -1.30 6.95 -23.55
C ILE A 266 -0.88 7.79 -22.33
N LEU A 267 0.33 8.37 -22.35
CA LEU A 267 0.78 9.27 -21.29
C LEU A 267 -0.12 10.50 -21.14
N HIS A 268 -0.52 11.11 -22.25
CA HIS A 268 -1.42 12.27 -22.23
C HIS A 268 -2.76 11.91 -21.56
N ASP A 269 -3.37 10.80 -21.95
CA ASP A 269 -4.62 10.32 -21.35
C ASP A 269 -4.48 9.94 -19.88
N GLU A 270 -3.32 9.41 -19.50
CA GLU A 270 -3.02 8.98 -18.14
C GLU A 270 -2.66 10.13 -17.20
N VAL A 271 -2.02 11.19 -17.69
CA VAL A 271 -1.56 12.32 -16.88
C VAL A 271 -2.57 13.47 -16.88
N ILE A 272 -3.10 13.85 -18.05
CA ILE A 272 -3.96 15.04 -18.19
C ILE A 272 -5.43 14.66 -17.94
N ASN A 273 -5.94 13.63 -18.60
CA ASN A 273 -7.36 13.27 -18.48
C ASN A 273 -7.71 12.66 -17.10
N ARG A 274 -6.73 12.05 -16.40
CA ARG A 274 -6.91 11.63 -14.98
C ARG A 274 -6.77 12.76 -13.97
N GLY A 275 -6.14 13.88 -14.33
CA GLY A 275 -6.01 15.07 -13.49
C GLY A 275 -7.29 15.90 -13.42
N THR A 276 -8.09 15.89 -14.49
CA THR A 276 -9.24 16.80 -14.68
C THR A 276 -10.60 16.15 -14.43
N SER A 277 -10.70 14.81 -14.43
CA SER A 277 -11.97 14.09 -14.23
C SER A 277 -11.83 12.99 -13.16
N ALA A 278 -12.81 12.90 -12.25
CA ALA A 278 -12.86 11.81 -11.27
C ALA A 278 -13.20 10.50 -12.01
N LYS A 279 -12.27 9.53 -12.02
CA LYS A 279 -12.54 8.20 -12.60
C LYS A 279 -13.13 7.25 -11.54
N GLU A 280 -14.00 6.36 -12.00
CA GLU A 280 -14.58 5.25 -11.23
C GLU A 280 -15.39 5.64 -9.97
N GLY A 281 -15.93 6.87 -9.91
CA GLY A 281 -16.79 7.31 -8.79
C GLY A 281 -16.07 7.53 -7.45
N HIS A 282 -14.73 7.46 -7.43
CA HIS A 282 -13.92 7.67 -6.23
C HIS A 282 -13.69 9.16 -5.95
N SER A 283 -14.77 9.90 -5.68
CA SER A 283 -14.69 11.28 -5.17
C SER A 283 -14.91 11.30 -3.65
N GLY A 284 -14.55 12.41 -3.00
CA GLY A 284 -14.81 12.58 -1.57
C GLY A 284 -14.82 14.05 -1.16
N PRO A 285 -15.64 14.43 -0.17
CA PRO A 285 -15.75 15.82 0.27
C PRO A 285 -14.42 16.32 0.89
N PRO A 286 -14.25 17.64 1.06
CA PRO A 286 -13.15 18.17 1.87
C PRO A 286 -13.13 17.55 3.26
N GLY A 287 -11.95 17.15 3.72
CA GLY A 287 -11.76 16.45 5.00
C GLY A 287 -11.79 14.92 4.89
N TYR A 288 -11.92 14.37 3.68
CA TYR A 288 -11.90 12.92 3.42
C TYR A 288 -10.68 12.24 4.03
N TYR A 289 -9.47 12.78 3.79
CA TYR A 289 -8.25 12.18 4.30
C TYR A 289 -8.10 12.34 5.80
N PHE A 290 -8.60 13.43 6.36
CA PHE A 290 -8.60 13.64 7.81
C PHE A 290 -9.43 12.56 8.53
N LEU A 291 -10.62 12.25 8.01
CA LEU A 291 -11.49 11.21 8.57
C LEU A 291 -10.92 9.81 8.35
N THR A 292 -10.51 9.47 7.12
CA THR A 292 -9.98 8.14 6.80
C THR A 292 -8.67 7.85 7.52
N ALA A 293 -7.80 8.85 7.72
CA ALA A 293 -6.55 8.69 8.46
C ALA A 293 -6.75 8.31 9.93
N ALA A 294 -7.89 8.65 10.56
CA ALA A 294 -8.19 8.21 11.92
C ALA A 294 -8.24 6.68 12.03
N ALA A 295 -8.73 6.00 10.99
CA ALA A 295 -8.75 4.54 10.89
C ALA A 295 -7.46 3.99 10.28
N MET A 296 -7.02 4.55 9.15
CA MET A 296 -5.87 4.06 8.39
C MET A 296 -4.54 4.18 9.14
N PHE A 297 -4.40 5.21 9.98
CA PHE A 297 -3.21 5.43 10.82
C PHE A 297 -3.32 4.79 12.20
N TRP A 298 -4.36 4.01 12.49
CA TRP A 298 -4.48 3.28 13.77
C TRP A 298 -3.32 2.28 13.94
N PRO A 299 -2.74 2.09 15.15
CA PRO A 299 -3.10 2.74 16.41
C PRO A 299 -2.45 4.12 16.61
N ALA A 300 -1.49 4.49 15.76
CA ALA A 300 -0.74 5.75 15.85
C ALA A 300 -1.63 7.01 15.70
N GLY A 301 -2.81 6.86 15.11
CA GLY A 301 -3.89 7.84 15.02
C GLY A 301 -4.26 8.47 16.36
N ALA A 302 -4.10 7.74 17.46
CA ALA A 302 -4.39 8.23 18.82
C ALA A 302 -3.61 9.50 19.20
N LEU A 303 -2.46 9.73 18.57
CA LEU A 303 -1.64 10.93 18.76
C LEU A 303 -1.53 11.81 17.52
N ALA A 304 -2.20 11.51 16.40
CA ALA A 304 -1.95 12.21 15.12
C ALA A 304 -2.20 13.72 15.22
N ILE A 305 -3.40 14.14 15.64
CA ILE A 305 -3.76 15.56 15.78
C ILE A 305 -2.83 16.23 16.79
N PHE A 306 -2.58 15.57 17.92
CA PHE A 306 -1.71 16.08 18.97
C PHE A 306 -0.25 16.22 18.51
N GLY A 307 0.25 15.26 17.75
CA GLY A 307 1.60 15.21 17.20
C GLY A 307 1.85 16.35 16.23
N VAL A 308 0.93 16.56 15.30
CA VAL A 308 0.98 17.69 14.35
C VAL A 308 0.91 19.02 15.09
N TRP A 309 -0.06 19.18 16.00
CA TRP A 309 -0.22 20.41 16.78
C TRP A 309 1.00 20.72 17.66
N TRP A 310 1.57 19.70 18.30
CA TRP A 310 2.77 19.82 19.13
C TRP A 310 4.00 20.15 18.28
N GLY A 311 4.17 19.46 17.15
CA GLY A 311 5.19 19.75 16.15
C GLY A 311 5.11 21.19 15.68
N TRP A 312 3.91 21.66 15.33
CA TRP A 312 3.63 23.05 14.93
C TRP A 312 4.04 24.05 16.00
N ARG A 313 3.58 23.85 17.25
CA ARG A 313 3.94 24.72 18.38
C ARG A 313 5.44 24.78 18.65
N ARG A 314 6.14 23.64 18.56
CA ARG A 314 7.60 23.61 18.75
C ARG A 314 8.36 24.20 17.57
N SER A 315 7.89 23.95 16.36
CA SER A 315 8.48 24.45 15.13
C SER A 315 8.44 25.98 15.12
N LEU A 316 7.31 26.57 15.53
CA LEU A 316 7.02 28.00 15.51
C LEU A 316 7.21 28.72 16.85
N SER A 317 7.96 28.13 17.79
CA SER A 317 8.13 28.71 19.13
C SER A 317 8.77 30.11 19.02
N LEU A 318 7.94 31.14 19.25
CA LEU A 318 8.27 32.56 19.11
C LEU A 318 9.51 32.92 19.94
N GLY A 319 10.53 33.46 19.28
CA GLY A 319 11.64 34.16 19.93
C GLY A 319 11.18 35.42 20.68
N PRO A 320 12.13 36.18 21.27
CA PRO A 320 11.83 37.43 21.96
C PRO A 320 10.94 38.36 21.14
N LYS A 321 10.15 39.21 21.81
CA LYS A 321 9.19 40.11 21.16
C LYS A 321 9.88 41.14 20.23
N ASP A 322 11.19 41.27 20.26
CA ASP A 322 11.88 42.33 19.51
C ASP A 322 12.55 41.81 18.22
N ALA A 323 12.51 40.50 17.96
CA ALA A 323 13.02 39.90 16.73
C ALA A 323 12.01 39.99 15.57
N ARG A 324 12.49 40.15 14.32
CA ARG A 324 11.63 40.11 13.12
C ARG A 324 10.86 38.78 13.08
N TRP A 325 9.63 38.78 12.54
CA TRP A 325 8.75 37.59 12.53
C TRP A 325 9.42 36.32 11.98
N LYS A 326 10.33 36.47 10.99
CA LYS A 326 11.17 35.40 10.41
C LYS A 326 12.29 34.89 11.33
N GLU A 327 12.85 35.74 12.21
CA GLU A 327 13.86 35.36 13.21
C GLU A 327 13.22 34.78 14.47
N ARG A 328 11.96 35.13 14.75
CA ARG A 328 11.16 34.58 15.86
C ARG A 328 10.75 33.12 15.66
N THR A 329 10.62 32.63 14.43
CA THR A 329 9.78 31.45 14.15
C THR A 329 10.52 30.12 13.98
N ILE A 330 11.85 30.07 13.86
CA ILE A 330 12.51 28.81 13.43
C ILE A 330 13.74 28.50 14.27
N ARG A 331 13.52 27.71 15.33
CA ARG A 331 14.61 27.18 16.18
C ARG A 331 14.90 25.69 15.93
N ARG A 332 14.00 24.97 15.26
CA ARG A 332 14.05 23.50 15.13
C ARG A 332 13.78 23.02 13.71
N PRO A 333 14.83 22.82 12.89
CA PRO A 333 14.66 22.48 11.48
C PRO A 333 14.04 21.10 11.25
N ALA A 334 14.11 20.18 12.22
CA ALA A 334 13.56 18.82 12.08
C ALA A 334 12.03 18.80 12.08
N GLU A 335 11.40 19.35 13.13
CA GLU A 335 9.94 19.44 13.20
C GLU A 335 9.36 20.25 12.02
N LEU A 336 10.04 21.34 11.61
CA LEU A 336 9.64 22.10 10.44
C LEU A 336 9.68 21.26 9.16
N PHE A 337 10.77 20.52 8.93
CA PHE A 337 10.89 19.63 7.77
C PHE A 337 9.76 18.61 7.72
N LEU A 338 9.40 18.00 8.85
CA LEU A 338 8.30 17.04 8.93
C LEU A 338 6.95 17.68 8.61
N LEU A 339 6.70 18.91 9.07
CA LEU A 339 5.48 19.66 8.74
C LEU A 339 5.43 20.06 7.26
N CYS A 340 6.57 20.47 6.68
CA CYS A 340 6.67 20.79 5.26
C CYS A 340 6.56 19.55 4.37
N TRP A 341 6.86 18.36 4.87
CA TRP A 341 6.56 17.11 4.18
C TRP A 341 5.07 16.77 4.30
N LEU A 342 4.56 16.78 5.52
CA LEU A 342 3.20 16.37 5.82
C LEU A 342 2.15 17.28 5.18
N LEU A 343 2.15 18.58 5.49
CA LEU A 343 1.02 19.46 5.21
C LEU A 343 0.83 19.76 3.71
N PRO A 344 1.87 20.19 2.95
CA PRO A 344 1.71 20.48 1.53
C PRO A 344 1.28 19.25 0.71
N THR A 345 1.89 18.09 0.99
CA THR A 345 1.54 16.83 0.33
C THR A 345 0.11 16.40 0.67
N TRP A 346 -0.31 16.57 1.94
CA TRP A 346 -1.68 16.28 2.36
C TRP A 346 -2.69 17.18 1.67
N ILE A 347 -2.43 18.49 1.62
CA ILE A 347 -3.29 19.47 0.96
C ILE A 347 -3.41 19.16 -0.53
N PHE A 348 -2.31 18.77 -1.18
CA PHE A 348 -2.33 18.34 -2.58
C PHE A 348 -3.33 17.19 -2.79
N PHE A 349 -3.26 16.14 -1.98
CA PHE A 349 -4.20 15.02 -2.09
C PHE A 349 -5.64 15.44 -1.79
N GLU A 350 -5.86 16.31 -0.81
CA GLU A 350 -7.20 16.78 -0.43
C GLU A 350 -7.89 17.58 -1.55
N ILE A 351 -7.11 18.32 -2.35
CA ILE A 351 -7.59 19.09 -3.51
C ILE A 351 -7.77 18.19 -4.74
N TYR A 352 -7.03 17.08 -4.84
CA TYR A 352 -7.12 16.17 -5.98
C TYR A 352 -8.51 15.50 -6.06
N SER A 353 -9.03 15.37 -7.27
CA SER A 353 -10.42 14.95 -7.53
C SER A 353 -10.68 13.49 -7.17
N THR A 354 -9.73 12.61 -7.50
CA THR A 354 -9.81 11.17 -7.22
C THR A 354 -9.23 10.89 -5.84
N LYS A 355 -10.04 10.34 -4.93
CA LYS A 355 -9.64 10.09 -3.54
C LYS A 355 -9.73 8.60 -3.19
N LEU A 356 -8.60 8.00 -2.84
CA LEU A 356 -8.50 6.65 -2.26
C LEU A 356 -7.81 6.72 -0.90
N PRO A 357 -8.26 5.98 0.13
CA PRO A 357 -7.79 6.16 1.51
C PRO A 357 -6.27 6.07 1.67
N HIS A 358 -5.62 5.22 0.88
CA HIS A 358 -4.18 4.94 0.95
C HIS A 358 -3.29 6.00 0.28
N TYR A 359 -3.84 6.99 -0.45
CA TYR A 359 -3.03 7.99 -1.16
C TYR A 359 -2.15 8.83 -0.22
N THR A 360 -2.54 8.98 1.04
CA THR A 360 -1.75 9.73 2.04
C THR A 360 -0.62 8.92 2.65
N LEU A 361 -0.47 7.62 2.38
CA LEU A 361 0.61 6.78 2.92
C LEU A 361 2.00 7.44 2.86
N PRO A 362 2.42 8.12 1.77
CA PRO A 362 3.75 8.71 1.68
C PRO A 362 4.08 9.76 2.74
N VAL A 363 3.10 10.28 3.49
CA VAL A 363 3.33 11.24 4.60
C VAL A 363 3.32 10.59 5.99
N TYR A 364 2.95 9.32 6.10
CA TYR A 364 2.84 8.60 7.37
C TYR A 364 4.17 8.48 8.13
N PRO A 365 5.35 8.36 7.48
CA PRO A 365 6.64 8.45 8.17
C PRO A 365 6.82 9.76 8.95
N ALA A 366 6.42 10.89 8.36
CA ALA A 366 6.50 12.20 9.01
C ALA A 366 5.53 12.29 10.19
N LEU A 367 4.31 11.80 10.01
CA LEU A 367 3.30 11.74 11.05
C LEU A 367 3.74 10.85 12.22
N ALA A 368 4.33 9.68 11.94
CA ALA A 368 4.83 8.75 12.95
C ALA A 368 5.95 9.37 13.80
N LEU A 369 6.86 10.12 13.18
CA LEU A 369 7.91 10.87 13.89
C LEU A 369 7.33 11.97 14.78
N LEU A 370 6.34 12.72 14.30
CA LEU A 370 5.65 13.74 15.09
C LEU A 370 4.90 13.12 16.28
N CYS A 371 4.18 12.00 16.07
CA CYS A 371 3.49 11.25 17.11
C CYS A 371 4.47 10.72 18.17
N ALA A 372 5.59 10.12 17.75
CA ALA A 372 6.59 9.61 18.68
C ALA A 372 7.17 10.75 19.55
N ARG A 373 7.49 11.90 18.94
CA ARG A 373 7.95 13.09 19.67
C ARG A 373 6.93 13.62 20.65
N ALA A 374 5.66 13.60 20.28
CA ALA A 374 4.56 13.99 21.14
C ALA A 374 4.37 13.02 22.32
N ALA A 375 4.50 11.71 22.10
CA ALA A 375 4.39 10.70 23.17
C ALA A 375 5.40 10.93 24.30
N PHE A 376 6.61 11.42 23.99
CA PHE A 376 7.64 11.72 24.99
C PHE A 376 7.54 13.12 25.62
N SER A 377 6.60 13.97 25.18
CA SER A 377 6.53 15.38 25.60
C SER A 377 5.76 15.65 26.89
N GLY A 378 5.07 14.65 27.45
CA GLY A 378 4.44 14.72 28.77
C GLY A 378 2.90 14.69 28.77
N SER A 379 2.34 14.27 29.90
CA SER A 379 0.93 13.90 30.10
C SER A 379 -0.09 15.04 30.11
N ALA A 380 0.34 16.24 30.48
CA ALA A 380 -0.55 17.38 30.70
C ALA A 380 -1.21 17.89 29.41
N LEU A 381 -0.57 17.72 28.26
CA LEU A 381 -1.04 18.23 26.98
C LEU A 381 -2.10 17.32 26.32
N ILE A 382 -2.10 16.02 26.62
CA ILE A 382 -3.11 15.05 26.13
C ILE A 382 -4.48 15.28 26.77
N LYS A 383 -4.54 16.00 27.89
CA LYS A 383 -5.81 16.40 28.52
C LYS A 383 -6.61 17.41 27.70
N ARG A 384 -6.02 17.99 26.64
CA ARG A 384 -6.70 18.95 25.75
C ARG A 384 -7.69 18.26 24.83
N TRP A 385 -8.77 18.95 24.49
CA TRP A 385 -9.87 18.41 23.68
C TRP A 385 -9.42 17.79 22.33
N PRO A 386 -8.43 18.31 21.56
CA PRO A 386 -8.06 17.70 20.27
C PRO A 386 -7.42 16.33 20.44
N ALA A 387 -6.66 16.14 21.51
CA ALA A 387 -6.06 14.86 21.85
C ALA A 387 -7.14 13.86 22.30
N ARG A 388 -8.14 14.31 23.06
CA ARG A 388 -9.28 13.45 23.44
C ARG A 388 -10.07 12.96 22.23
N LEU A 389 -10.28 13.79 21.21
CA LEU A 389 -10.95 13.38 19.98
C LEU A 389 -10.16 12.28 19.25
N SER A 390 -8.83 12.39 19.19
CA SER A 390 -7.97 11.34 18.62
C SER A 390 -8.05 10.03 19.42
N VAL A 391 -8.13 10.10 20.74
CA VAL A 391 -8.31 8.92 21.60
C VAL A 391 -9.69 8.28 21.41
N ILE A 392 -10.76 9.08 21.25
CA ILE A 392 -12.11 8.56 20.95
C ILE A 392 -12.11 7.84 19.60
N GLY A 393 -11.55 8.45 18.56
CA GLY A 393 -11.44 7.80 17.24
C GLY A 393 -10.63 6.51 17.30
N PHE A 394 -9.50 6.52 18.00
CA PHE A 394 -8.70 5.32 18.26
C PHE A 394 -9.50 4.21 18.95
N ALA A 395 -10.23 4.56 20.02
CA ALA A 395 -11.04 3.62 20.78
C ALA A 395 -12.20 3.06 19.93
N ALA A 396 -12.86 3.92 19.15
CA ALA A 396 -13.94 3.52 18.27
C ALA A 396 -13.45 2.49 17.24
N VAL A 397 -12.34 2.75 16.55
CA VAL A 397 -11.79 1.80 15.56
C VAL A 397 -11.36 0.49 16.23
N GLY A 398 -10.61 0.56 17.34
CA GLY A 398 -10.08 -0.63 18.02
C GLY A 398 -11.13 -1.44 18.79
N VAL A 399 -12.35 -0.93 18.97
CA VAL A 399 -13.48 -1.67 19.55
C VAL A 399 -14.46 -2.11 18.48
N LEU A 400 -14.91 -1.20 17.61
CA LEU A 400 -15.99 -1.49 16.65
C LEU A 400 -15.59 -2.52 15.59
N VAL A 401 -14.37 -2.46 15.05
CA VAL A 401 -13.93 -3.41 14.01
C VAL A 401 -13.85 -4.85 14.53
N PRO A 402 -13.11 -5.16 15.62
CA PRO A 402 -13.10 -6.54 16.15
C PRO A 402 -14.48 -6.97 16.66
N SER A 403 -15.31 -6.05 17.16
CA SER A 403 -16.69 -6.38 17.57
C SER A 403 -17.57 -6.73 16.37
N ALA A 404 -17.45 -6.01 15.25
CA ALA A 404 -18.18 -6.32 14.03
C ALA A 404 -17.77 -7.68 13.43
N ILE A 405 -16.47 -8.00 13.46
CA ILE A 405 -15.98 -9.33 13.05
C ILE A 405 -16.53 -10.42 13.98
N LEU A 406 -16.49 -10.18 15.29
CA LEU A 406 -17.02 -11.12 16.29
C LEU A 406 -18.52 -11.36 16.12
N VAL A 407 -19.32 -10.31 16.03
CA VAL A 407 -20.77 -10.41 15.81
C VAL A 407 -21.05 -11.06 14.45
N GLY A 408 -20.33 -10.67 13.40
CA GLY A 408 -20.44 -11.29 12.08
C GLY A 408 -20.18 -12.79 12.11
N SER A 409 -19.18 -13.25 12.87
CA SER A 409 -18.86 -14.69 13.03
C SER A 409 -19.98 -15.52 13.68
N VAL A 410 -20.92 -14.86 14.36
CA VAL A 410 -22.11 -15.51 14.93
C VAL A 410 -23.30 -15.41 13.97
N LEU A 411 -23.48 -14.24 13.32
CA LEU A 411 -24.68 -13.95 12.54
C LEU A 411 -24.63 -14.50 11.10
N THR A 412 -23.45 -14.65 10.51
CA THR A 412 -23.31 -14.93 9.07
C THR A 412 -23.05 -16.40 8.74
N GLY A 413 -23.10 -17.29 9.74
CA GLY A 413 -22.87 -18.72 9.57
C GLY A 413 -21.50 -18.99 8.94
N ASP A 414 -21.49 -19.71 7.83
CA ASP A 414 -20.26 -20.17 7.15
C ASP A 414 -19.47 -19.08 6.41
N LEU A 415 -20.00 -17.84 6.31
CA LEU A 415 -19.33 -16.74 5.63
C LEU A 415 -18.04 -16.31 6.36
N LEU A 416 -18.09 -16.30 7.68
CA LEU A 416 -16.94 -15.98 8.53
C LEU A 416 -16.50 -17.23 9.30
N PRO A 417 -15.23 -17.31 9.73
CA PRO A 417 -14.76 -18.42 10.55
C PRO A 417 -15.50 -18.49 11.88
N SER A 418 -15.50 -19.68 12.50
CA SER A 418 -16.25 -19.92 13.73
C SER A 418 -15.91 -18.91 14.83
N VAL A 419 -16.93 -18.55 15.63
CA VAL A 419 -16.78 -17.63 16.76
C VAL A 419 -15.67 -18.06 17.73
N TRP A 420 -15.45 -19.37 17.88
CA TRP A 420 -14.41 -19.93 18.75
C TRP A 420 -12.99 -19.61 18.25
N LEU A 421 -12.80 -19.48 16.94
CA LEU A 421 -11.53 -19.06 16.35
C LEU A 421 -11.37 -17.53 16.41
N VAL A 422 -12.46 -16.78 16.26
CA VAL A 422 -12.47 -15.31 16.19
C VAL A 422 -12.37 -14.64 17.57
N ALA A 423 -13.12 -15.14 18.55
CA ALA A 423 -13.32 -14.49 19.85
C ALA A 423 -12.02 -14.22 20.63
N PRO A 424 -11.05 -15.15 20.76
CA PRO A 424 -9.84 -14.89 21.54
C PRO A 424 -9.06 -13.67 21.03
N PHE A 425 -8.94 -13.51 19.71
CA PHE A 425 -8.23 -12.39 19.11
C PHE A 425 -9.05 -11.09 19.18
N ALA A 426 -10.34 -11.15 18.86
CA ALA A 426 -11.22 -9.98 18.91
C ALA A 426 -11.29 -9.39 20.33
N ILE A 427 -11.51 -10.25 21.35
CA ILE A 427 -11.56 -9.83 22.76
C ILE A 427 -10.20 -9.27 23.19
N THR A 428 -9.09 -9.90 22.81
CA THR A 428 -7.74 -9.40 23.12
C THR A 428 -7.52 -7.99 22.57
N VAL A 429 -7.86 -7.74 21.31
CA VAL A 429 -7.75 -6.42 20.67
C VAL A 429 -8.62 -5.39 21.41
N ILE A 430 -9.86 -5.74 21.75
CA ILE A 430 -10.78 -4.87 22.47
C ILE A 430 -10.21 -4.50 23.85
N VAL A 431 -9.78 -5.50 24.64
CA VAL A 431 -9.23 -5.28 25.99
C VAL A 431 -8.00 -4.38 25.94
N ILE A 432 -7.04 -4.67 25.05
CA ILE A 432 -5.82 -3.87 24.91
C ILE A 432 -6.16 -2.43 24.48
N THR A 433 -7.09 -2.27 23.53
CA THR A 433 -7.54 -0.95 23.08
C THR A 433 -8.17 -0.15 24.22
N VAL A 434 -9.01 -0.78 25.06
CA VAL A 434 -9.63 -0.14 26.24
C VAL A 434 -8.55 0.27 27.26
N LEU A 435 -7.58 -0.60 27.54
CA LEU A 435 -6.48 -0.30 28.46
C LEU A 435 -5.59 0.84 27.95
N ALA A 436 -5.25 0.82 26.65
CA ALA A 436 -4.51 1.88 25.98
C ALA A 436 -5.26 3.21 26.05
N SER A 437 -6.55 3.20 25.70
CA SER A 437 -7.44 4.37 25.75
C SER A 437 -7.51 4.94 27.16
N ARG A 438 -7.69 4.10 28.19
CA ARG A 438 -7.70 4.53 29.59
C ARG A 438 -6.36 5.15 30.02
N ALA A 439 -5.24 4.58 29.59
CA ALA A 439 -3.92 5.14 29.87
C ALA A 439 -3.74 6.52 29.21
N LEU A 440 -4.11 6.65 27.93
CA LEU A 440 -4.08 7.93 27.19
C LEU A 440 -5.01 8.96 27.83
N TRP A 441 -6.22 8.57 28.23
CA TRP A 441 -7.20 9.45 28.87
C TRP A 441 -6.71 10.01 30.21
N LYS A 442 -5.98 9.19 30.98
CA LYS A 442 -5.31 9.60 32.22
C LYS A 442 -4.03 10.42 31.98
N GLY A 443 -3.64 10.60 30.72
CA GLY A 443 -2.46 11.36 30.29
C GLY A 443 -1.18 10.54 30.20
N PHE A 444 -1.19 9.21 30.41
CA PHE A 444 0.01 8.38 30.29
C PHE A 444 0.33 8.08 28.81
N ALA A 445 0.72 9.11 28.05
CA ALA A 445 0.99 9.10 26.61
C ALA A 445 1.77 7.86 26.14
N LEU A 446 3.00 7.74 26.62
CA LEU A 446 3.93 6.69 26.21
C LEU A 446 3.40 5.30 26.57
N LYS A 447 2.89 5.12 27.79
CA LYS A 447 2.31 3.85 28.23
C LYS A 447 1.13 3.47 27.34
N GLY A 448 0.20 4.38 27.12
CA GLY A 448 -0.98 4.14 26.29
C GLY A 448 -0.63 3.79 24.85
N VAL A 449 0.33 4.49 24.25
CA VAL A 449 0.82 4.16 22.90
C VAL A 449 1.49 2.80 22.88
N LEU A 450 2.42 2.52 23.80
CA LEU A 450 3.10 1.23 23.86
C LEU A 450 2.11 0.07 24.04
N THR A 451 1.07 0.25 24.87
CA THR A 451 -0.03 -0.70 25.01
C THR A 451 -0.80 -0.85 23.70
N ALA A 452 -1.10 0.25 23.00
CA ALA A 452 -1.82 0.21 21.72
C ALA A 452 -1.06 -0.56 20.61
N LEU A 453 0.27 -0.48 20.59
CA LEU A 453 1.10 -1.26 19.64
C LEU A 453 0.89 -2.78 19.79
N VAL A 454 0.62 -3.26 21.02
CA VAL A 454 0.39 -4.69 21.30
C VAL A 454 -0.94 -5.19 20.72
N ALA A 455 -1.91 -4.31 20.46
CA ALA A 455 -3.18 -4.70 19.86
C ALA A 455 -3.04 -5.05 18.37
N VAL A 456 -1.95 -4.66 17.71
CA VAL A 456 -1.84 -4.79 16.25
C VAL A 456 -1.52 -6.21 15.79
N PRO A 457 -0.56 -6.96 16.35
CA PRO A 457 -0.35 -8.35 15.98
C PRO A 457 -1.61 -9.25 16.05
N PRO A 458 -2.40 -9.27 17.15
CA PRO A 458 -3.62 -10.08 17.18
C PRO A 458 -4.69 -9.56 16.21
N MET A 459 -4.75 -8.24 15.96
CA MET A 459 -5.65 -7.67 14.95
C MET A 459 -5.24 -8.09 13.53
N ALA A 460 -3.95 -8.05 13.21
CA ALA A 460 -3.39 -8.47 11.93
C ALA A 460 -3.65 -9.97 11.69
N PHE A 461 -3.43 -10.81 12.71
CA PHE A 461 -3.74 -12.23 12.67
C PHE A 461 -5.24 -12.49 12.46
N LEU A 462 -6.10 -11.84 13.24
CA LEU A 462 -7.55 -11.96 13.10
C LEU A 462 -8.02 -11.60 11.68
N THR A 463 -7.53 -10.48 11.16
CA THR A 463 -7.97 -9.97 9.86
C THR A 463 -7.40 -10.76 8.69
N HIS A 464 -6.09 -11.01 8.66
CA HIS A 464 -5.42 -11.56 7.49
C HIS A 464 -5.23 -13.07 7.54
N ALA A 465 -5.04 -13.68 8.71
CA ALA A 465 -4.87 -15.14 8.81
C ALA A 465 -6.20 -15.88 9.00
N ILE A 466 -7.21 -15.25 9.61
CA ILE A 466 -8.51 -15.89 9.91
C ILE A 466 -9.59 -15.41 8.93
N VAL A 467 -9.89 -14.12 8.90
CA VAL A 467 -11.06 -13.59 8.18
C VAL A 467 -10.87 -13.54 6.66
N LEU A 468 -9.78 -12.93 6.20
CA LEU A 468 -9.59 -12.62 4.77
C LEU A 468 -9.49 -13.85 3.86
N PRO A 469 -8.80 -14.95 4.25
CA PRO A 469 -8.74 -16.16 3.42
C PRO A 469 -10.13 -16.76 3.17
N ARG A 470 -11.02 -16.67 4.16
CA ARG A 470 -12.41 -17.16 4.02
C ARG A 470 -13.25 -16.26 3.12
N LEU A 471 -13.09 -14.94 3.24
CA LEU A 471 -13.85 -13.98 2.42
C LEU A 471 -13.45 -14.01 0.94
N THR A 472 -12.23 -14.44 0.63
CA THR A 472 -11.67 -14.41 -0.74
C THR A 472 -11.54 -15.79 -1.37
N SER A 473 -12.17 -16.82 -0.79
CA SER A 473 -12.05 -18.20 -1.23
C SER A 473 -12.89 -18.56 -2.47
N PHE A 474 -13.72 -17.65 -2.98
CA PHE A 474 -14.68 -18.01 -4.04
C PHE A 474 -14.02 -18.34 -5.38
N SER A 475 -13.12 -17.51 -5.90
CA SER A 475 -12.37 -17.83 -7.12
C SER A 475 -11.54 -19.11 -6.98
N PRO A 476 -10.76 -19.33 -5.90
CA PRO A 476 -10.10 -20.61 -5.66
C PRO A 476 -11.03 -21.81 -5.69
N ALA A 477 -12.23 -21.72 -5.08
CA ALA A 477 -13.18 -22.83 -5.08
C ALA A 477 -13.69 -23.18 -6.49
N ILE A 478 -13.84 -22.19 -7.37
CA ILE A 478 -14.18 -22.42 -8.78
C ILE A 478 -13.04 -23.16 -9.49
N ILE A 479 -11.79 -22.73 -9.29
CA ILE A 479 -10.61 -23.32 -9.94
C ILE A 479 -10.36 -24.75 -9.44
N GLU A 480 -10.47 -24.98 -8.13
CA GLU A 480 -10.42 -26.32 -7.54
C GLU A 480 -11.50 -27.23 -8.14
N ARG A 481 -12.70 -26.69 -8.39
CA ARG A 481 -13.77 -27.47 -9.02
C ARG A 481 -13.48 -27.82 -10.48
N LEU A 482 -12.89 -26.90 -11.24
CA LEU A 482 -12.46 -27.16 -12.62
C LEU A 482 -11.38 -28.25 -12.68
N ASP A 483 -10.40 -28.21 -11.78
CA ASP A 483 -9.33 -29.20 -11.65
C ASP A 483 -9.88 -30.60 -11.31
N VAL A 484 -10.77 -30.70 -10.31
CA VAL A 484 -11.44 -31.97 -9.95
C VAL A 484 -12.24 -32.57 -11.11
N LEU A 485 -12.78 -31.74 -11.99
CA LEU A 485 -13.53 -32.17 -13.18
C LEU A 485 -12.63 -32.43 -14.40
N GLY A 486 -11.33 -32.15 -14.33
CA GLY A 486 -10.39 -32.26 -15.47
C GLY A 486 -10.70 -31.29 -16.61
N LEU A 487 -11.16 -30.08 -16.27
CA LEU A 487 -11.62 -29.05 -17.24
C LEU A 487 -10.65 -27.87 -17.37
N ASP A 488 -9.56 -27.86 -16.63
CA ASP A 488 -8.59 -26.77 -16.50
C ASP A 488 -7.76 -26.49 -17.77
N ASP A 489 -7.56 -27.51 -18.60
CA ASP A 489 -6.88 -27.40 -19.89
C ASP A 489 -7.80 -27.02 -21.07
N ARG A 490 -9.12 -27.02 -20.86
CA ARG A 490 -10.08 -26.61 -21.91
C ARG A 490 -10.07 -25.09 -22.08
N PRO A 491 -10.47 -24.55 -23.25
CA PRO A 491 -10.73 -23.12 -23.38
C PRO A 491 -11.72 -22.66 -22.31
N LEU A 492 -11.38 -21.60 -21.57
CA LEU A 492 -12.20 -21.08 -20.46
C LEU A 492 -12.73 -19.69 -20.80
N ALA A 493 -14.01 -19.46 -20.50
CA ALA A 493 -14.60 -18.13 -20.49
C ALA A 493 -15.45 -17.91 -19.24
N ALA A 494 -15.70 -16.65 -18.90
CA ALA A 494 -16.60 -16.29 -17.81
C ALA A 494 -17.52 -15.13 -18.19
N THR A 495 -18.77 -15.22 -17.76
CA THR A 495 -19.77 -14.14 -17.88
C THR A 495 -20.56 -14.00 -16.58
N GLY A 496 -20.86 -12.76 -16.20
CA GLY A 496 -21.54 -12.42 -14.92
C GLY A 496 -20.66 -12.47 -13.67
N TYR A 497 -19.62 -13.32 -13.64
CA TYR A 497 -18.55 -13.33 -12.63
C TYR A 497 -17.18 -13.27 -13.31
N THR A 498 -16.68 -12.06 -13.53
CA THR A 498 -15.47 -11.78 -14.34
C THR A 498 -14.35 -11.14 -13.52
N GLU A 499 -14.25 -11.55 -12.26
CA GLU A 499 -13.28 -11.01 -11.30
C GLU A 499 -11.82 -11.26 -11.73
N ASP A 500 -10.93 -10.33 -11.37
CA ASP A 500 -9.52 -10.38 -11.80
C ASP A 500 -8.73 -11.51 -11.13
N SER A 501 -9.16 -11.99 -9.95
CA SER A 501 -8.57 -13.18 -9.33
C SER A 501 -8.68 -14.42 -10.20
N LEU A 502 -9.76 -14.61 -10.98
CA LEU A 502 -9.87 -15.71 -11.93
C LEU A 502 -8.82 -15.63 -13.03
N VAL A 503 -8.54 -14.42 -13.54
CA VAL A 503 -7.49 -14.20 -14.55
C VAL A 503 -6.15 -14.64 -13.98
N PHE A 504 -5.82 -14.22 -12.76
CA PHE A 504 -4.58 -14.66 -12.12
C PHE A 504 -4.58 -16.18 -11.90
N LEU A 505 -5.64 -16.78 -11.35
CA LEU A 505 -5.62 -18.21 -11.05
C LEU A 505 -5.59 -19.11 -12.30
N THR A 506 -6.12 -18.62 -13.43
CA THR A 506 -6.05 -19.30 -14.75
C THR A 506 -4.84 -18.87 -15.59
N ARG A 507 -3.90 -18.12 -15.01
CA ARG A 507 -2.70 -17.58 -15.69
C ARG A 507 -3.00 -16.72 -16.93
N GLY A 508 -4.16 -16.08 -16.99
CA GLY A 508 -4.56 -15.22 -18.09
C GLY A 508 -5.36 -15.94 -19.19
N LYS A 509 -5.53 -17.26 -19.10
CA LYS A 509 -6.23 -18.08 -20.11
C LYS A 509 -7.73 -17.82 -20.18
N ILE A 510 -8.35 -17.33 -19.11
CA ILE A 510 -9.82 -17.14 -19.07
C ILE A 510 -10.27 -15.89 -19.82
N ASN A 511 -11.21 -16.04 -20.76
CA ASN A 511 -11.82 -14.94 -21.47
C ASN A 511 -12.93 -14.28 -20.64
N LYS A 512 -12.89 -12.95 -20.52
CA LYS A 512 -13.97 -12.19 -19.90
C LYS A 512 -14.95 -11.75 -20.98
N LEU A 513 -16.18 -12.26 -20.92
CA LEU A 513 -17.18 -12.01 -21.94
C LEU A 513 -18.29 -11.09 -21.44
N GLY A 514 -18.85 -10.30 -22.37
CA GLY A 514 -20.17 -9.73 -22.20
C GLY A 514 -21.25 -10.82 -22.11
N GLN A 515 -22.46 -10.45 -21.69
CA GLN A 515 -23.58 -11.39 -21.70
C GLN A 515 -23.89 -11.85 -23.14
N ASP A 516 -23.92 -10.91 -24.09
CA ASP A 516 -24.32 -11.16 -25.47
C ASP A 516 -23.28 -11.99 -26.26
N GLU A 517 -22.02 -12.00 -25.80
CA GLU A 517 -20.91 -12.71 -26.45
C GLU A 517 -20.81 -14.17 -26.00
N ALA A 518 -21.39 -14.51 -24.84
CA ALA A 518 -21.14 -15.78 -24.16
C ALA A 518 -21.59 -17.02 -24.97
N MET A 519 -22.79 -16.97 -25.55
CA MET A 519 -23.29 -18.08 -26.37
C MET A 519 -22.55 -18.19 -27.70
N THR A 520 -22.21 -17.06 -28.32
CA THR A 520 -21.42 -17.05 -29.56
C THR A 520 -20.06 -17.70 -29.31
N TRP A 521 -19.37 -17.32 -28.24
CA TRP A 521 -18.09 -17.91 -27.86
C TRP A 521 -18.20 -19.42 -27.61
N LEU A 522 -19.26 -19.87 -26.92
CA LEU A 522 -19.47 -21.29 -26.63
C LEU A 522 -19.75 -22.12 -27.90
N ARG A 523 -20.43 -21.55 -28.90
CA ARG A 523 -20.64 -22.17 -30.22
C ARG A 523 -19.34 -22.23 -31.03
N GLU A 524 -18.50 -21.19 -30.94
CA GLU A 524 -17.18 -21.13 -31.58
C GLU A 524 -16.15 -22.05 -30.92
N HIS A 525 -16.35 -22.39 -29.65
CA HIS A 525 -15.51 -23.29 -28.86
C HIS A 525 -16.35 -24.44 -28.32
N PRO A 526 -16.71 -25.45 -29.15
CA PRO A 526 -17.56 -26.57 -28.71
C PRO A 526 -16.97 -27.37 -27.55
N SER A 527 -15.64 -27.43 -27.44
CA SER A 527 -14.91 -28.02 -26.32
C SER A 527 -14.59 -27.02 -25.21
N GLY A 528 -15.13 -25.80 -25.26
CA GLY A 528 -14.94 -24.76 -24.25
C GLY A 528 -15.77 -25.01 -23.01
N VAL A 529 -15.38 -24.35 -21.91
CA VAL A 529 -16.13 -24.31 -20.65
C VAL A 529 -16.41 -22.86 -20.33
N LEU A 530 -17.69 -22.56 -20.06
CA LEU A 530 -18.16 -21.25 -19.70
C LEU A 530 -18.56 -21.24 -18.21
N LEU A 531 -17.97 -20.32 -17.45
CA LEU A 531 -18.39 -19.97 -16.10
C LEU A 531 -19.53 -18.95 -16.19
N LEU A 532 -20.74 -19.40 -15.89
CA LEU A 532 -21.98 -18.63 -16.05
C LEU A 532 -22.57 -18.30 -14.68
N ARG A 533 -22.69 -17.02 -14.34
CA ARG A 533 -23.46 -16.64 -13.15
C ARG A 533 -24.93 -17.04 -13.31
N GLN A 534 -25.48 -17.75 -12.33
CA GLN A 534 -26.89 -18.16 -12.34
C GLN A 534 -27.84 -16.98 -12.54
N GLY A 535 -28.90 -17.21 -13.33
CA GLY A 535 -29.88 -16.21 -13.72
C GLY A 535 -29.50 -15.39 -14.97
N MET A 536 -28.35 -15.68 -15.60
CA MET A 536 -27.98 -15.14 -16.91
C MET A 536 -28.24 -16.17 -18.02
N LEU A 537 -28.43 -15.72 -19.26
CA LEU A 537 -28.64 -16.55 -20.45
C LEU A 537 -29.80 -17.56 -20.36
N THR A 538 -30.90 -17.15 -19.72
CA THR A 538 -32.09 -18.02 -19.52
C THR A 538 -32.72 -18.46 -20.84
N ASP A 539 -32.71 -17.61 -21.86
CA ASP A 539 -33.34 -17.88 -23.16
C ASP A 539 -32.57 -18.94 -23.98
N ASN A 540 -31.29 -19.16 -23.65
CA ASN A 540 -30.41 -20.11 -24.33
C ASN A 540 -30.16 -21.39 -23.53
N ALA A 541 -30.86 -21.61 -22.41
CA ALA A 541 -30.64 -22.76 -21.52
C ALA A 541 -30.81 -24.13 -22.21
N ALA A 542 -31.50 -24.17 -23.35
CA ALA A 542 -31.63 -25.38 -24.17
C ALA A 542 -30.30 -25.76 -24.86
N GLU A 543 -29.40 -24.82 -25.15
CA GLU A 543 -28.20 -25.00 -25.97
C GLU A 543 -26.97 -25.48 -25.18
N PHE A 544 -26.95 -25.30 -23.86
CA PHE A 544 -25.84 -25.71 -23.01
C PHE A 544 -26.30 -26.67 -21.91
N ARG A 545 -25.35 -27.42 -21.36
CA ARG A 545 -25.55 -28.30 -20.20
C ARG A 545 -24.72 -27.78 -19.04
N VAL A 546 -25.32 -27.74 -17.86
CA VAL A 546 -24.60 -27.51 -16.60
C VAL A 546 -23.89 -28.80 -16.21
N ILE A 547 -22.56 -28.74 -16.11
CA ILE A 547 -21.72 -29.82 -15.61
C ILE A 547 -21.78 -29.83 -14.08
N ASP A 548 -21.67 -28.64 -13.48
CA ASP A 548 -21.64 -28.45 -12.04
C ASP A 548 -21.92 -26.99 -11.64
N SER A 549 -22.02 -26.70 -10.35
CA SER A 549 -22.24 -25.35 -9.82
C SER A 549 -21.41 -25.09 -8.55
N VAL A 550 -20.87 -23.89 -8.43
CA VAL A 550 -20.15 -23.43 -7.24
C VAL A 550 -20.86 -22.22 -6.64
N THR A 551 -21.27 -22.33 -5.38
CA THR A 551 -21.91 -21.25 -4.62
C THR A 551 -20.92 -20.64 -3.64
N GLY A 552 -20.83 -19.31 -3.60
CA GLY A 552 -19.97 -18.62 -2.65
C GLY A 552 -20.18 -17.12 -2.59
N PHE A 553 -19.33 -16.46 -1.80
CA PHE A 553 -19.42 -15.02 -1.54
C PHE A 553 -18.54 -14.23 -2.50
N GLN A 554 -19.15 -13.38 -3.32
CA GLN A 554 -18.44 -12.41 -4.14
C GLN A 554 -18.01 -11.23 -3.28
N PHE A 555 -16.79 -11.31 -2.74
CA PHE A 555 -16.21 -10.28 -1.87
C PHE A 555 -16.31 -8.87 -2.46
N ALA A 556 -16.00 -8.70 -3.74
CA ALA A 556 -16.00 -7.40 -4.41
C ALA A 556 -17.38 -6.71 -4.46
N ARG A 557 -18.48 -7.47 -4.41
CA ARG A 557 -19.85 -6.94 -4.47
C ARG A 557 -20.67 -7.17 -3.20
N GLY A 558 -20.11 -7.88 -2.23
CA GLY A 558 -20.77 -8.19 -0.96
C GLY A 558 -22.04 -9.04 -1.09
N LYS A 559 -22.07 -9.99 -2.03
CA LYS A 559 -23.26 -10.83 -2.30
C LYS A 559 -22.88 -12.30 -2.46
N ASN A 560 -23.74 -13.19 -1.98
CA ASN A 560 -23.67 -14.60 -2.34
C ASN A 560 -24.18 -14.78 -3.77
N ILE A 561 -23.43 -15.53 -4.57
CA ILE A 561 -23.78 -15.87 -5.94
C ILE A 561 -23.44 -17.33 -6.21
N THR A 562 -24.07 -17.88 -7.24
CA THR A 562 -23.78 -19.20 -7.78
C THR A 562 -23.25 -19.04 -9.19
N VAL A 563 -22.16 -19.74 -9.51
CA VAL A 563 -21.56 -19.82 -10.84
C VAL A 563 -21.69 -21.25 -11.32
N ASP A 564 -22.40 -21.44 -12.42
CA ASP A 564 -22.53 -22.71 -13.12
C ASP A 564 -21.34 -22.89 -14.06
N ILE A 565 -20.82 -24.12 -14.10
CA ILE A 565 -19.81 -24.57 -15.05
C ILE A 565 -20.57 -25.24 -16.18
N VAL A 566 -20.57 -24.62 -17.37
CA VAL A 566 -21.40 -25.07 -18.49
C VAL A 566 -20.57 -25.37 -19.74
N GLU A 567 -21.07 -26.30 -20.55
CA GLU A 567 -20.53 -26.61 -21.88
C GLU A 567 -21.65 -26.67 -22.92
N LEU A 568 -21.29 -26.57 -24.20
CA LEU A 568 -22.25 -26.70 -25.30
C LEU A 568 -22.84 -28.11 -25.30
N LYS A 569 -24.15 -28.25 -25.52
CA LYS A 569 -24.73 -29.57 -25.76
C LYS A 569 -24.25 -30.10 -27.12
N PRO A 570 -23.94 -31.40 -27.20
CA PRO A 570 -23.54 -32.04 -28.45
C PRO A 570 -24.65 -32.05 -29.50
#